data_AF-A0A388QJM7-F1
#
_entry.id   AF-A0A388QJM7-F1
#
_cell.length_a   1.000
_cell.length_b   1.000
_cell.length_c   1.000
_cell.angle_alpha   90.00
_cell.angle_beta   90.00
_cell.angle_gamma   90.00
#
_symmetry.space_group_name_H-M   'P 1'
#
loop_
_entity.id
_entity.type
_entity.pdbx_description
1 polymer ?
#
loop_
_entity_poly.entity_id
_entity_poly.type
_entity_poly.pdbx_seq_one_letter_code
_entity_poly.pdbx_strand_id
1 'polypeptide(L)' 'MTNTIWISTFLAMILSLPPLGLFLGIYFGTGNLIIGAIVGFGVHFIILVFSSKISKFLTSIMS' A
#
# COMPACT_ATOMS: atom_id res chain seq x y z
N MET A 1 -1.40 3.15 23.58
CA MET A 1 -0.33 3.60 22.65
C MET A 1 0.16 2.49 21.73
N THR A 2 0.33 1.26 22.22
CA THR A 2 0.74 0.09 21.42
C THR A 2 -0.20 -0.20 20.24
N ASN A 3 -1.51 -0.17 20.43
CA ASN A 3 -2.48 -0.40 19.35
C ASN A 3 -2.37 0.62 18.21
N THR A 4 -2.13 1.90 18.51
CA THR A 4 -2.00 2.94 17.49
C THR A 4 -0.74 2.75 16.63
N ILE A 5 0.37 2.32 17.24
CA ILE A 5 1.62 2.00 16.53
C ILE A 5 1.36 0.81 15.58
N TRP A 6 0.74 -0.24 16.08
CA TRP A 6 0.40 -1.42 15.27
C TRP A 6 -0.55 -1.11 14.11
N ILE A 7 -1.62 -0.35 14.35
CA ILE A 7 -2.56 0.08 13.30
C ILE A 7 -1.83 0.90 12.23
N SER A 8 -0.93 1.80 12.64
CA SER A 8 -0.16 2.63 11.70
C SER A 8 0.81 1.79 10.87
N THR A 9 1.48 0.82 11.48
CA THR A 9 2.39 -0.10 10.79
C THR A 9 1.65 -0.96 9.78
N PHE A 10 0.50 -1.56 10.15
CA PHE A 10 -0.30 -2.36 9.22
C PHE A 10 -0.86 -1.52 8.09
N LEU A 11 -1.32 -0.30 8.38
CA LEU A 11 -1.78 0.61 7.35
C LEU A 11 -0.65 0.95 6.37
N ALA A 12 0.56 1.23 6.86
CA ALA A 12 1.72 1.51 6.03
C ALA A 12 2.14 0.30 5.17
N MET A 13 2.06 -0.92 5.71
CA MET A 13 2.32 -2.15 4.95
C MET A 13 1.31 -2.35 3.82
N ILE A 14 0.00 -2.17 4.10
CA ILE A 14 -1.06 -2.26 3.08
C ILE A 14 -0.88 -1.17 2.00
N LEU A 15 -0.40 0.00 2.40
CA LEU A 15 -0.16 1.10 1.48
C LEU A 15 1.07 0.88 0.57
N SER A 16 2.08 0.14 1.03
CA SER A 16 3.38 0.04 0.36
C SER A 16 3.58 -1.28 -0.36
N LEU A 17 3.20 -2.42 0.24
CA LEU A 17 3.50 -3.75 -0.30
C LEU A 17 2.81 -4.04 -1.64
N PRO A 18 1.50 -3.77 -1.83
CA PRO A 18 0.84 -4.04 -3.11
C PRO A 18 1.39 -3.17 -4.26
N PRO A 19 1.57 -1.83 -4.09
CA PRO A 19 2.24 -1.00 -5.09
C PRO A 19 3.65 -1.47 -5.44
N LEU A 20 4.43 -1.87 -4.43
CA LEU A 20 5.79 -2.36 -4.63
C LEU A 20 5.79 -3.67 -5.42
N GLY A 21 4.89 -4.60 -5.09
CA GLY A 21 4.74 -5.86 -5.82
C GLY A 21 4.37 -5.64 -7.29
N LEU A 22 3.46 -4.71 -7.57
CA LEU A 22 3.09 -4.32 -8.94
C LEU A 22 4.24 -3.67 -9.70
N PHE A 23 4.95 -2.72 -9.06
CA PHE A 23 6.13 -2.09 -9.63
C PHE A 23 7.17 -3.14 -10.05
N LEU A 24 7.54 -4.02 -9.12
CA LEU A 24 8.54 -5.06 -9.35
C LEU A 24 8.07 -6.08 -10.38
N GLY A 25 6.81 -6.51 -10.32
CA GLY A 25 6.24 -7.46 -11.28
C GLY A 25 6.28 -6.94 -12.71
N ILE A 26 5.95 -5.67 -12.92
CA ILE A 26 6.03 -5.03 -14.24
C ILE A 26 7.49 -4.84 -14.65
N TYR A 27 8.35 -4.38 -13.74
CA TYR A 27 9.77 -4.16 -14.04
C TYR A 27 10.47 -5.45 -14.46
N PHE A 28 10.32 -6.54 -13.68
CA PHE A 28 10.95 -7.82 -14.02
C PHE A 28 10.27 -8.55 -15.19
N GLY A 29 8.97 -8.32 -15.43
CA GLY A 29 8.25 -8.94 -16.54
C GLY A 29 8.46 -8.26 -17.90
N THR A 30 8.63 -6.93 -17.91
CA THR A 30 8.72 -6.14 -19.16
C THR A 30 10.07 -5.47 -19.38
N GLY A 31 10.92 -5.40 -18.35
CA GLY A 31 12.15 -4.61 -18.35
C GLY A 31 11.93 -3.09 -18.33
N ASN A 32 10.67 -2.62 -18.28
CA ASN A 32 10.34 -1.20 -18.41
C ASN A 32 10.09 -0.56 -17.04
N LEU A 33 11.09 0.18 -16.55
CA LEU A 33 11.04 0.89 -15.27
C LEU A 33 9.97 1.99 -15.27
N ILE A 34 9.79 2.70 -16.39
CA ILE A 34 8.85 3.83 -16.48
C ILE A 34 7.41 3.34 -16.31
N ILE A 35 7.03 2.27 -17.03
CA ILE A 35 5.68 1.68 -16.93
C ILE A 35 5.46 1.14 -15.52
N GLY A 36 6.44 0.43 -14.97
CA GLY A 36 6.38 -0.05 -13.59
C GLY A 36 6.16 1.07 -12.59
N ALA A 37 6.90 2.19 -12.72
CA ALA A 37 6.79 3.35 -11.84
C ALA A 37 5.40 4.00 -11.93
N ILE A 38 4.90 4.27 -13.15
CA ILE A 38 3.58 4.88 -13.35
C ILE A 38 2.49 4.02 -12.70
N VAL A 39 2.52 2.71 -12.95
CA VAL A 39 1.49 1.79 -12.41
C VAL A 39 1.63 1.61 -10.91
N GLY A 40 2.85 1.37 -10.39
CA GLY A 40 3.11 1.19 -8.97
C GLY A 40 2.72 2.42 -8.16
N PHE A 41 3.21 3.61 -8.54
CA PHE A 41 2.84 4.85 -7.85
C PHE A 41 1.36 5.19 -8.04
N GLY A 42 0.78 4.97 -9.23
CA GLY A 42 -0.65 5.18 -9.47
C GLY A 42 -1.51 4.36 -8.50
N VAL A 43 -1.19 3.09 -8.32
CA VAL A 43 -1.89 2.21 -7.37
C VAL A 43 -1.68 2.65 -5.92
N HIS A 44 -0.50 3.15 -5.56
CA HIS A 44 -0.27 3.73 -4.22
C HIS A 44 -1.24 4.88 -3.91
N PHE A 45 -1.45 5.81 -4.85
CA PHE A 45 -2.39 6.92 -4.68
C PHE A 45 -3.85 6.45 -4.62
N ILE A 46 -4.23 5.42 -5.37
CA ILE A 46 -5.57 4.82 -5.28
C ILE A 46 -5.79 4.25 -3.88
N ILE A 47 -4.84 3.48 -3.35
CA ILE A 47 -4.95 2.88 -2.01
C ILE A 47 -4.96 3.98 -0.93
N LEU A 48 -4.20 5.07 -1.11
CA LEU A 48 -4.23 6.25 -0.23
C LEU A 48 -5.63 6.85 -0.08
N VAL A 49 -6.44 6.90 -1.14
CA VAL A 49 -7.84 7.38 -1.05
C VAL A 49 -8.68 6.50 -0.12
N PHE A 50 -8.38 5.19 -0.06
CA PHE A 50 -9.06 4.24 0.82
C PHE A 50 -8.45 4.16 2.23
N SER A 51 -7.34 4.86 2.51
CA SER A 51 -6.61 4.77 3.78
C SER A 51 -7.49 5.02 5.01
N SER A 52 -8.44 5.96 4.93
CA SER A 52 -9.38 6.24 6.01
C SER A 52 -10.30 5.05 6.32
N LYS A 53 -10.78 4.35 5.28
CA LYS A 53 -11.61 3.14 5.46
C LYS A 53 -10.78 1.99 6.04
N ILE A 54 -9.56 1.80 5.53
CA ILE A 54 -8.65 0.75 5.99
C ILE A 54 -8.24 0.98 7.44
N SER A 55 -7.93 2.22 7.82
CA SER A 55 -7.60 2.60 9.20
C SER A 55 -8.76 2.33 10.16
N LYS A 56 -10.01 2.66 9.78
CA LYS A 56 -11.21 2.33 10.57
C LYS A 56 -11.41 0.82 10.73
N PHE A 57 -11.22 0.06 9.66
CA PHE A 57 -11.28 -1.40 9.69
C PHE A 57 -10.23 -1.99 10.65
N LEU A 58 -8.96 -1.59 10.50
CA LEU A 58 -7.86 -2.01 11.38
C LEU A 58 -8.14 -1.64 12.84
N THR A 59 -8.65 -0.44 13.09
CA THR A 59 -9.02 -0.01 14.45
C THR A 59 -10.12 -0.91 15.03
N SER A 60 -11.10 -1.32 14.23
CA SER A 60 -12.19 -2.18 14.71
C SER A 60 -11.75 -3.61 15.06
N ILE A 61 -10.71 -4.13 14.42
CA ILE A 61 -10.23 -5.51 14.67
C ILE A 61 -9.07 -5.58 15.67
N MET A 62 -8.36 -4.47 15.88
CA MET A 62 -7.18 -4.39 16.76
C MET A 62 -7.48 -3.64 18.08
N SER A 63 -8.65 -3.00 18.19
CA SER A 63 -9.15 -2.44 19.46
C SER A 63 -9.66 -3.54 20.38
#